data_AF-K6DTC5-F1
#
_entry.id   AF-K6DTC5-F1
#
_cell.length_a   1.000
_cell.length_b   1.000
_cell.length_c   1.000
_cell.angle_alpha   90.00
_cell.angle_beta   90.00
_cell.angle_gamma   90.00
#
_symmetry.space_group_name_H-M   'P 1'
#
loop_
_entity.id
_entity.type
_entity.pdbx_description
1 polymer ?
#
loop_
_entity_poly.entity_id
_entity_poly.type
_entity_poly.pdbx_seq_one_letter_code
_entity_poly.pdbx_strand_id
1 'polypeptide(L)'
;MSSLVLGFQEIEKTQAWLVGGKGLNLGKLSKIEGIQVPEGFCITITGYQKAIEQNETYHNLLDRLTMLKVEDRDQIGEICGKI
;
A
#
# COMPACT_ATOMS: atom_id res chain seq x y z
N MET A 1 11.05 -15.72 0.74
CA MET A 1 11.09 -14.26 0.52
C MET A 1 9.71 -13.82 0.07
N SER A 2 9.11 -12.79 0.67
CA SER A 2 7.87 -12.21 0.15
C SER A 2 8.16 -11.43 -1.13
N SER A 3 7.30 -11.60 -2.15
CA SER A 3 7.48 -10.91 -3.43
C SER A 3 7.21 -9.40 -3.29
N LEU A 4 7.95 -8.57 -4.01
CA LEU A 4 7.73 -7.11 -4.06
C LEU A 4 6.48 -6.73 -4.86
N VAL A 5 6.09 -7.60 -5.80
CA VAL A 5 4.88 -7.48 -6.62
C VAL A 5 4.15 -8.80 -6.68
N LEU A 6 2.83 -8.77 -6.84
CA LEU A 6 2.00 -9.96 -7.08
C LEU A 6 1.02 -9.69 -8.21
N GLY A 7 1.06 -10.51 -9.26
CA GLY A 7 0.05 -10.47 -10.32
C GLY A 7 -1.33 -10.83 -9.76
N PHE A 8 -2.42 -10.31 -10.34
CA PHE A 8 -3.77 -10.60 -9.83
C PHE A 8 -4.08 -12.11 -9.77
N GLN A 9 -3.61 -12.88 -10.75
CA GLN A 9 -3.74 -14.34 -10.77
C GLN A 9 -2.97 -15.06 -9.65
N GLU A 10 -1.92 -14.45 -9.11
CA GLU A 10 -1.06 -15.01 -8.05
C GLU A 10 -1.62 -14.75 -6.64
N ILE A 11 -2.55 -13.80 -6.50
CA ILE A 11 -3.07 -13.36 -5.20
C ILE A 11 -3.97 -14.43 -4.59
N GLU A 12 -3.56 -14.94 -3.43
CA GLU A 12 -4.32 -15.91 -2.63
C GLU A 12 -5.18 -15.22 -1.56
N LYS A 13 -6.27 -15.90 -1.15
CA LYS A 13 -7.25 -15.32 -0.19
C LYS A 13 -6.63 -14.89 1.15
N THR A 14 -5.52 -15.50 1.54
CA THR A 14 -4.82 -15.26 2.81
C THR A 14 -3.85 -14.07 2.75
N GLN A 15 -3.61 -13.50 1.57
CA GLN A 15 -2.61 -12.45 1.36
C GLN A 15 -3.16 -11.02 1.49
N ALA A 16 -4.33 -10.86 2.14
CA ALA A 16 -4.95 -9.55 2.37
C ALA A 16 -4.00 -8.54 3.03
N TRP A 17 -3.17 -9.02 3.97
CA TRP A 17 -2.17 -8.22 4.67
C TRP A 17 -1.03 -7.75 3.76
N LEU A 18 -0.83 -8.36 2.59
CA LEU A 18 0.28 -8.06 1.69
C LEU A 18 -0.13 -7.14 0.54
N VAL A 19 -1.37 -7.23 0.07
CA VAL A 19 -1.89 -6.47 -1.10
C VAL A 19 -3.06 -5.52 -0.77
N GLY A 20 -3.53 -5.53 0.47
CA GLY A 20 -4.69 -4.76 0.92
C GLY A 20 -6.03 -5.26 0.37
N GLY A 21 -7.12 -4.63 0.81
CA GLY A 21 -8.49 -5.05 0.46
C GLY A 21 -8.82 -4.91 -1.04
N LYS A 22 -8.31 -3.86 -1.70
CA LYS A 22 -8.52 -3.64 -3.14
C LYS A 22 -7.81 -4.70 -3.98
N GLY A 23 -6.51 -4.92 -3.74
CA GLY A 23 -5.72 -5.92 -4.46
C GLY A 23 -6.27 -7.33 -4.29
N LEU A 24 -6.71 -7.67 -3.07
CA LEU A 24 -7.36 -8.95 -2.78
C LEU A 24 -8.66 -9.15 -3.59
N ASN A 25 -9.50 -8.12 -3.68
CA ASN A 25 -10.75 -8.22 -4.42
C ASN A 25 -10.51 -8.32 -5.94
N LEU A 26 -9.52 -7.60 -6.48
CA LEU A 26 -9.12 -7.73 -7.88
C LEU A 26 -8.57 -9.14 -8.19
N GLY A 27 -7.72 -9.69 -7.33
CA GLY A 27 -7.22 -11.06 -7.48
C GLY A 27 -8.30 -12.15 -7.36
N LYS A 28 -9.35 -11.91 -6.57
CA LYS A 28 -10.53 -12.79 -6.54
C LYS A 28 -11.31 -12.69 -7.85
N LEU A 29 -11.59 -11.48 -8.33
CA LEU A 29 -12.34 -11.24 -9.56
C LEU A 29 -11.63 -11.82 -10.78
N SER A 30 -10.29 -11.71 -10.86
CA SER A 30 -9.51 -12.22 -11.99
C SER A 30 -9.52 -13.74 -12.12
N LYS A 31 -9.94 -14.46 -11.06
CA LYS A 31 -10.05 -15.92 -11.02
C LYS A 31 -11.47 -16.42 -11.31
N ILE A 32 -12.46 -15.54 -11.48
CA ILE A 32 -13.84 -15.92 -11.76
C ILE A 32 -14.03 -16.06 -13.26
N GLU A 33 -14.46 -17.24 -13.70
CA GLU A 33 -14.79 -17.50 -15.10
C GLU A 33 -15.87 -16.53 -15.61
N GLY A 34 -15.65 -15.96 -16.79
CA GLY A 34 -16.57 -15.00 -17.41
C GLY A 34 -16.41 -13.54 -16.95
N ILE A 35 -15.60 -13.25 -15.92
CA ILE A 35 -15.26 -11.88 -15.54
C ILE A 35 -13.94 -11.47 -16.17
N GLN A 36 -13.95 -10.37 -16.91
CA GLN A 36 -12.75 -9.79 -17.53
C GLN A 36 -12.16 -8.72 -16.61
N VAL A 37 -11.06 -9.05 -15.95
CA VAL A 37 -10.25 -8.08 -15.19
C VAL A 37 -9.03 -7.72 -16.03
N PRO A 38 -8.73 -6.42 -16.24
CA PRO A 38 -7.50 -6.02 -16.91
C PRO A 38 -6.26 -6.60 -16.24
N GLU A 39 -5.26 -6.97 -17.05
CA GLU A 39 -3.98 -7.45 -16.53
C GLU A 39 -3.34 -6.41 -15.61
N GLY A 40 -2.75 -6.90 -14.52
CA GLY A 40 -2.18 -6.05 -13.50
C GLY A 40 -1.60 -6.80 -12.32
N PHE A 41 -0.96 -6.03 -11.45
CA PHE A 41 -0.30 -6.51 -10.25
C PHE A 41 -0.45 -5.51 -9.12
N CYS A 42 -0.22 -5.98 -7.89
CA CYS A 42 -0.11 -5.14 -6.71
C CYS A 42 1.36 -5.00 -6.31
N ILE A 43 1.81 -3.78 -6.07
CA ILE A 43 3.01 -3.55 -5.24
C ILE A 43 2.65 -3.95 -3.82
N THR A 44 3.43 -4.85 -3.22
CA THR A 44 3.11 -5.40 -1.91
C THR A 44 3.55 -4.47 -0.78
N ILE A 45 3.05 -4.71 0.44
CA ILE A 45 3.55 -4.01 1.64
C ILE A 45 5.07 -4.23 1.80
N THR A 46 5.60 -5.41 1.45
CA THR A 46 7.05 -5.64 1.44
C THR A 46 7.75 -4.72 0.44
N GLY A 47 7.19 -4.56 -0.77
CA GLY A 47 7.69 -3.61 -1.77
C GLY A 47 7.71 -2.17 -1.25
N TYR A 48 6.60 -1.73 -0.65
CA TYR A 48 6.50 -0.41 -0.02
C TYR A 48 7.54 -0.21 1.08
N GLN A 49 7.60 -1.13 2.05
CA GLN A 49 8.55 -1.07 3.16
C GLN A 49 9.99 -0.96 2.66
N LYS A 50 10.36 -1.75 1.64
CA LYS A 50 11.70 -1.70 1.07
C LYS A 50 12.02 -0.35 0.42
N ALA A 51 11.04 0.27 -0.24
CA ALA A 51 11.21 1.57 -0.88
C ALA A 51 11.42 2.71 0.14
N ILE A 52 10.73 2.65 1.29
CA ILE A 52 10.82 3.70 2.31
C ILE A 52 11.84 3.42 3.42
N GLU A 53 12.40 2.20 3.49
CA GLU A 53 13.26 1.72 4.59
C GLU A 53 14.37 2.70 4.94
N GLN A 54 15.05 3.26 3.93
CA GLN A 54 16.21 4.14 4.09
C GLN A 54 15.88 5.64 3.96
N ASN A 55 14.60 6.01 3.91
CA ASN A 55 14.21 7.42 3.79
C ASN A 55 14.06 8.07 5.18
N GLU A 56 15.17 8.55 5.73
CA GLU A 56 15.19 9.23 7.04
C GLU A 56 14.27 10.46 7.10
N THR A 57 14.16 11.19 5.99
CA THR A 57 13.30 12.39 5.92
C THR A 57 11.82 12.00 6.06
N TYR A 58 11.40 10.93 5.39
CA TYR A 58 10.04 10.39 5.50
C TYR A 58 9.71 9.97 6.94
N HIS A 59 10.61 9.24 7.61
CA HIS A 59 10.39 8.81 9.00
C HIS A 59 10.30 10.00 9.97
N ASN A 60 11.18 11.00 9.82
CA ASN A 60 11.13 12.22 10.63
C ASN A 60 9.83 13.02 10.40
N LEU A 61 9.32 13.08 9.17
CA LEU A 61 8.05 13.74 8.86
C LEU A 61 6.86 12.99 9.47
N LEU A 62 6.86 11.66 9.42
CA LEU A 62 5.86 10.84 10.10
C LEU A 62 5.88 11.04 11.61
N ASP A 63 7.05 11.02 12.25
CA ASP A 63 7.18 11.23 13.70
C ASP A 63 6.58 12.58 14.12
N ARG A 64 6.82 13.62 13.33
CA ARG A 64 6.19 14.94 13.56
C ARG A 64 4.68 14.89 13.40
N LEU A 65 4.17 14.16 12.40
CA LEU A 65 2.73 13.99 12.18
C LEU A 65 2.06 13.29 13.38
N THR A 66 2.74 12.35 14.05
CA THR A 66 2.20 11.66 15.24
C THR A 66 1.95 12.57 16.45
N MET A 67 2.61 13.73 16.50
CA MET A 67 2.45 14.71 17.59
C MET A 67 1.24 15.64 17.39
N LEU A 68 0.64 15.63 16.20
CA LEU A 68 -0.49 16.50 15.84
C LEU A 68 -1.83 15.85 16.16
N LYS A 69 -2.83 16.67 16.43
CA LYS A 69 -4.23 16.24 16.57
C LYS A 69 -4.99 16.50 15.28
N VAL A 70 -6.16 15.88 15.15
CA VAL A 70 -7.00 15.98 13.95
C VAL A 70 -7.46 17.42 13.67
N GLU A 71 -7.45 18.29 14.68
CA GLU A 71 -7.77 19.71 14.57
C GLU A 71 -6.65 20.54 13.93
N ASP A 72 -5.39 20.07 13.95
CA ASP A 72 -4.20 20.78 13.45
C ASP A 72 -4.07 20.70 11.91
N ARG A 73 -5.18 20.94 11.19
CA ARG A 73 -5.32 20.66 9.76
C ARG A 73 -4.29 21.35 8.87
N ASP A 74 -3.96 22.60 9.16
CA ASP A 74 -2.99 23.36 8.36
C ASP A 74 -1.59 22.74 8.48
N GLN A 75 -1.17 22.39 9.70
CA GLN A 75 0.12 21.74 9.96
C GLN A 75 0.16 20.32 9.38
N ILE A 76 -0.93 19.57 9.48
CA ILE A 76 -1.09 18.26 8.82
C ILE A 76 -0.88 18.42 7.31
N GLY A 77 -1.54 19.40 6.69
CA GLY A 77 -1.40 19.69 5.26
C GLY A 77 0.04 20.02 4.86
N GLU A 78 0.71 20.87 5.63
CA GLU A 78 2.11 21.24 5.39
C GLU A 78 3.09 20.08 5.50
N ILE A 79 2.90 19.18 6.49
CA ILE A 79 3.76 18.00 6.67
C ILE A 79 3.47 16.99 5.56
N CYS A 80 2.19 16.69 5.30
CA CYS A 80 1.80 15.75 4.26
C CYS A 80 2.24 16.19 2.86
N GLY A 81 2.29 17.49 2.56
CA GLY A 81 2.80 17.98 1.29
C GLY A 81 4.31 17.82 1.09
N LYS A 82 5.06 17.46 2.15
CA LYS A 82 6.50 17.20 2.12
C LYS A 82 6.84 15.69 2.12
N ILE A 83 5.83 14.85 2.35
CA ILE A 83 5.91 13.39 2.21
C ILE A 83 5.74 13.04 0.73
#